data_AF-A0A1V4UF07-F1
#
_entry.id   AF-A0A1V4UF07-F1
#
_cell.length_a   1.000
_cell.length_b   1.000
_cell.length_c   1.000
_cell.angle_alpha   90.00
_cell.angle_beta   90.00
_cell.angle_gamma   90.00
#
_symmetry.space_group_name_H-M   'P 1'
#
loop_
_entity.id
_entity.type
_entity.pdbx_description
1 polymer ?
#
loop_
_entity_poly.entity_id
_entity_poly.type
_entity_poly.pdbx_seq_one_letter_code
_entity_poly.pdbx_strand_id
1 'polypeptide(L)' 'MHDIVKTRKMENGIACYYGESGKEKFESFNYSELIDQKINALDLLDDPKNYAVDTANHRIVMKK' A
#
# COMPACT_ATOMS: atom_id res chain seq x y z
N MET A 1 2.28 8.03 8.41
CA MET A 1 2.29 6.61 8.00
C MET A 1 1.11 5.90 8.63
N HIS A 2 0.36 5.17 7.83
CA HIS A 2 -0.81 4.40 8.26
C HIS A 2 -0.62 2.93 7.92
N ASP A 3 -0.98 2.05 8.85
CA ASP A 3 -0.93 0.61 8.61
C ASP A 3 -1.89 0.21 7.51
N ILE A 4 -1.39 -0.57 6.55
CA ILE A 4 -2.22 -1.12 5.49
C ILE A 4 -3.02 -2.28 6.09
N VAL A 5 -4.34 -2.13 6.11
CA VAL A 5 -5.26 -3.14 6.66
C VAL A 5 -5.69 -4.16 5.60
N LYS A 6 -5.69 -3.75 4.33
CA LYS A 6 -6.10 -4.58 3.20
C LYS A 6 -5.48 -4.08 1.92
N THR A 7 -5.19 -4.98 0.99
CA THR A 7 -4.77 -4.64 -0.37
C THR A 7 -5.70 -5.27 -1.39
N ARG A 8 -5.82 -4.64 -2.55
CA ARG A 8 -6.63 -5.13 -3.66
C ARG A 8 -5.88 -4.93 -4.97
N LYS A 9 -5.74 -6.01 -5.73
CA LYS A 9 -5.21 -5.95 -7.09
C LYS A 9 -6.18 -5.17 -8.00
N MET A 10 -5.62 -4.25 -8.76
CA MET A 10 -6.30 -3.50 -9.82
C MET A 10 -5.65 -3.81 -11.18
N GLU A 11 -6.29 -3.36 -12.25
CA GLU A 11 -5.83 -3.62 -13.62
C GLU A 11 -4.40 -3.12 -13.84
N ASN A 12 -4.08 -1.92 -13.33
CA ASN A 12 -2.79 -1.26 -13.51
C ASN A 12 -1.99 -1.07 -12.21
N GLY A 13 -2.34 -1.75 -11.12
CA GLY A 13 -1.68 -1.54 -9.84
C GLY A 13 -2.33 -2.23 -8.64
N ILE A 14 -2.10 -1.67 -7.46
CA ILE A 14 -2.62 -2.16 -6.18
C ILE A 14 -3.24 -1.01 -5.40
N ALA A 15 -4.46 -1.21 -4.89
CA ALA A 15 -5.09 -0.33 -3.92
C ALA A 15 -4.75 -0.82 -2.50
N CYS A 16 -4.17 0.05 -1.69
CA CYS A 16 -3.82 -0.16 -0.29
C CYS A 16 -4.81 0.59 0.59
N TYR A 17 -5.61 -0.16 1.34
CA TYR A 17 -6.58 0.37 2.28
C TYR A 17 -5.94 0.53 3.65
N TYR A 18 -6.23 1.66 4.30
CA TYR A 18 -5.72 2.02 5.61
C TYR A 18 -6.80 2.74 6.42
N GLY A 19 -6.73 2.60 7.74
CA GLY A 19 -7.63 3.30 8.65
C GLY A 19 -7.08 4.67 9.02
N GLU A 20 -7.87 5.73 8.81
CA GLU A 20 -7.53 7.09 9.26
C GLU A 20 -8.74 7.71 9.97
N SER A 21 -8.59 8.04 11.26
CA SER A 21 -9.61 8.74 12.06
C SER A 21 -11.01 8.11 11.99
N GLY A 22 -11.08 6.78 12.05
CA GLY A 22 -12.34 6.02 12.01
C GLY A 22 -12.99 5.91 10.62
N LYS A 23 -12.30 6.34 9.56
CA LYS A 23 -12.72 6.14 8.16
C LYS A 23 -11.72 5.23 7.45
N GLU A 24 -12.23 4.29 6.67
CA GLU A 24 -11.42 3.53 5.74
C GLU A 24 -11.09 4.44 4.55
N LYS A 25 -9.80 4.63 4.30
CA LYS A 25 -9.27 5.28 3.10
C LYS A 25 -8.44 4.28 2.32
N PHE A 26 -8.15 4.63 1.08
CA PHE A 26 -7.21 3.85 0.29
C PHE A 26 -6.33 4.76 -0.54
N GLU A 27 -5.16 4.24 -0.88
CA GLU A 27 -4.25 4.81 -1.86
C GLU A 27 -4.00 3.79 -2.96
N SER A 28 -3.96 4.26 -4.20
CA SER A 28 -3.64 3.43 -5.35
C SER A 28 -2.22 3.67 -5.79
N PHE A 29 -1.47 2.58 -5.96
CA PHE A 29 -0.13 2.60 -6.53
C PHE A 29 -0.14 1.83 -7.83
N ASN A 30 0.49 2.38 -8.86
CA ASN A 30 0.69 1.63 -10.10
C ASN A 30 1.94 0.72 -10.00
N TYR A 31 2.05 -0.27 -10.90
CA TYR A 31 3.18 -1.21 -10.83
C TYR A 31 4.55 -0.52 -11.02
N SER A 32 4.63 0.54 -11.81
CA SER A 32 5.89 1.28 -12.00
C SER A 32 6.33 1.98 -10.71
N GLU A 33 5.39 2.56 -9.94
CA GLU A 33 5.66 3.15 -8.64
C GLU A 33 6.13 2.12 -7.62
N LEU A 34 5.49 0.94 -7.60
CA LEU A 34 5.91 -0.15 -6.72
C LEU A 34 7.34 -0.60 -7.05
N ILE A 35 7.67 -0.71 -8.35
CA ILE A 35 9.02 -1.07 -8.80
C ILE A 35 10.05 0.00 -8.41
N ASP A 36 9.74 1.28 -8.62
CA ASP A 36 10.62 2.41 -8.25
C ASP A 36 10.90 2.42 -6.73
N GLN A 37 9.86 2.17 -5.94
CA GLN A 37 9.93 2.07 -4.49
C GLN A 37 10.52 0.74 -3.99
N LYS A 38 10.88 -0.17 -4.90
CA LYS A 38 11.40 -1.53 -4.60
C LYS A 38 10.44 -2.36 -3.73
N ILE A 39 9.14 -2.15 -3.90
CA ILE A 39 8.07 -2.87 -3.22
C ILE A 39 7.64 -4.05 -4.08
N ASN A 40 7.62 -5.23 -3.48
CA ASN A 40 7.10 -6.42 -4.15
C ASN A 40 5.58 -6.41 -4.12
N ALA A 41 4.96 -6.24 -5.28
CA ALA A 41 3.51 -6.22 -5.45
C ALA A 41 2.84 -7.52 -4.96
N LEU A 42 3.50 -8.68 -5.11
CA LEU A 42 2.96 -9.96 -4.65
C LEU A 42 3.00 -10.06 -3.12
N ASP A 43 4.11 -9.67 -2.49
CA ASP A 43 4.27 -9.65 -1.04
C ASP A 43 3.29 -8.67 -0.38
N LEU A 44 3.10 -7.50 -0.99
CA LEU A 44 2.11 -6.50 -0.57
C LEU A 44 0.67 -7.02 -0.66
N LEU A 45 0.37 -7.89 -1.63
CA LEU A 45 -0.95 -8.52 -1.77
C LEU A 45 -1.15 -9.67 -0.78
N ASP A 46 -0.10 -10.44 -0.50
CA ASP A 46 -0.15 -11.61 0.39
C ASP A 46 -0.16 -11.19 1.88
N ASP A 47 0.75 -10.29 2.26
CA ASP A 47 0.95 -9.80 3.63
C ASP A 47 0.93 -8.26 3.72
N PRO A 48 -0.22 -7.60 3.44
CA PRO A 48 -0.34 -6.15 3.53
C PRO A 48 0.00 -5.59 4.93
N LYS A 49 -0.16 -6.41 5.97
CA LYS A 49 0.16 -6.04 7.36
C LYS A 49 1.65 -5.81 7.60
N ASN A 50 2.54 -6.26 6.70
CA ASN A 50 3.97 -5.97 6.77
C ASN A 50 4.31 -4.58 6.21
N TYR A 51 3.31 -3.84 5.72
CA TYR A 51 3.50 -2.57 5.04
C TYR A 51 2.65 -1.45 5.68
N ALA A 52 3.14 -0.24 5.54
CA ALA A 52 2.45 1.00 5.88
C ALA A 52 2.45 1.91 4.66
N VAL A 53 1.41 2.72 4.51
CA VAL A 53 1.36 3.78 3.51
C VAL A 53 1.75 5.11 4.15
N ASP A 54 2.65 5.82 3.49
CA ASP A 54 3.00 7.19 3.78
C ASP A 54 2.24 8.13 2.86
N THR A 55 1.07 8.55 3.33
CA THR A 55 0.15 9.46 2.61
C THR A 55 0.75 10.85 2.37
N ALA A 56 1.75 11.26 3.16
CA ALA A 56 2.40 12.55 2.98
C ALA A 56 3.35 12.58 1.78
N ASN A 57 3.98 11.43 1.49
CA ASN A 57 4.96 11.29 0.41
C ASN A 57 4.46 10.41 -0.75
N HIS A 58 3.24 9.88 -0.68
CA HIS A 58 2.67 8.93 -1.62
C HIS A 58 3.59 7.70 -1.80
N ARG A 59 3.92 7.02 -0.70
CA ARG A 59 4.85 5.88 -0.70
C ARG A 59 4.39 4.72 0.16
N ILE A 60 4.89 3.54 -0.13
CA ILE A 60 4.74 2.35 0.71
C ILE A 60 6.05 2.11 1.44
N VAL A 61 5.96 1.83 2.73
CA VAL A 61 7.09 1.52 3.60
C VAL A 61 6.89 0.15 4.20
N MET A 62 7.91 -0.70 4.08
CA MET A 62 7.92 -2.00 4.74
C MET A 62 8.22 -1.80 6.23
N LYS A 63 7.37 -2.34 7.09
CA LYS A 63 7.49 -2.27 8.55
C LYS A 63 8.36 -3.38 9.16
N LYS A 64 8.71 -4.38 8.34
CA LYS A 64 9.30 -5.66 8.75
C LYS A 64 10.37 -5.52 9.83
#